data_AF-A0A2P8NIA1-F1
#
_entry.id   AF-A0A2P8NIA1-F1
#
_cell.length_a   1.000
_cell.length_b   1.000
_cell.length_c   1.000
_cell.angle_alpha   90.00
_cell.angle_beta   90.00
_cell.angle_gamma   90.00
#
_symmetry.space_group_name_H-M   'P 1'
#
loop_
_entity.id
_entity.type
_entity.pdbx_description
1 polymer ?
#
loop_
_entity_poly.entity_id
_entity_poly.type
_entity_poly.pdbx_seq_one_letter_code
_entity_poly.pdbx_strand_id
1 'polypeptide(L)'
;MSEAGGDGAGRKKRRKLPETVTGFPDVPAHELKEEPNPFNDPDWRMLGYAWTGFALRIVLVLAAIFSVYQYMQAREEKRIERTLQLVELWERPQYQEAQRALKQRLSALNEKHAGLLGKSPSEAEIAIYYERIGLEAMKPEGGAMPVEDFREAFDRLVYFLNRLSFCVEGNLCSQAVADAYFFDFAKSFWGYFGGFVAEQRRRGAPNFASAIEDYVTAKR
;
A
#
# COMPACT_ATOMS: atom_id res chain seq x y z
N MET A 1 -20.41 -49.07 -50.29
CA MET A 1 -21.86 -48.84 -50.45
C MET A 1 -22.30 -48.04 -49.23
N SER A 2 -22.74 -46.78 -49.28
CA SER A 2 -22.95 -45.84 -50.39
C SER A 2 -22.90 -44.40 -49.85
N GLU A 3 -22.65 -43.48 -50.77
CA GLU A 3 -22.90 -42.02 -50.86
C GLU A 3 -23.92 -41.44 -49.85
N ALA A 4 -23.68 -40.29 -49.20
CA ALA A 4 -23.57 -38.90 -49.69
C ALA A 4 -24.92 -38.27 -50.11
N GLY A 5 -25.18 -37.05 -49.60
CA GLY A 5 -26.10 -36.07 -50.21
C GLY A 5 -27.34 -35.70 -49.40
N GLY A 6 -27.24 -34.71 -48.52
CA GLY A 6 -28.38 -34.05 -47.86
C GLY A 6 -28.40 -32.56 -48.18
N ASP A 7 -29.11 -32.19 -49.24
CA ASP A 7 -29.50 -30.82 -49.61
C ASP A 7 -30.71 -30.37 -48.78
N GLY A 8 -30.80 -29.08 -48.44
CA GLY A 8 -31.98 -28.56 -47.75
C GLY A 8 -31.90 -27.10 -47.28
N ALA A 9 -31.75 -26.16 -48.21
CA ALA A 9 -31.88 -24.73 -47.95
C ALA A 9 -33.31 -24.33 -47.54
N GLY A 10 -33.45 -23.57 -46.45
CA GLY A 10 -34.73 -23.05 -45.96
C GLY A 10 -34.60 -21.69 -45.28
N ARG A 11 -34.39 -20.63 -46.07
CA ARG A 11 -34.30 -19.23 -45.63
C ARG A 11 -35.69 -18.73 -45.17
N LYS A 12 -35.86 -18.42 -43.88
CA LYS A 12 -37.10 -17.84 -43.32
C LYS A 12 -37.42 -16.48 -43.96
N LYS A 13 -38.52 -16.39 -44.72
CA LYS A 13 -39.09 -15.13 -45.24
C LYS A 13 -39.64 -14.28 -44.08
N ARG A 14 -39.07 -13.10 -43.85
CA ARG A 14 -39.70 -12.05 -43.02
C ARG A 14 -40.84 -11.41 -43.82
N ARG A 15 -42.07 -11.45 -43.29
CA ARG A 15 -43.25 -10.74 -43.82
C ARG A 15 -42.97 -9.22 -43.83
N LYS A 16 -43.15 -8.57 -44.99
CA LYS A 16 -43.24 -7.10 -45.08
C LYS A 16 -44.60 -6.66 -44.51
N LEU A 17 -44.57 -5.68 -43.62
CA LEU A 17 -45.76 -4.97 -43.14
C LEU A 17 -46.21 -3.96 -44.22
N PRO A 18 -47.52 -3.69 -44.38
CA PRO A 18 -48.02 -2.74 -45.36
C PRO A 18 -47.66 -1.30 -44.96
N GLU A 19 -47.19 -0.53 -45.93
CA GLU A 19 -46.93 0.91 -45.80
C GLU A 19 -48.24 1.68 -45.60
N THR A 20 -48.45 2.21 -44.41
CA THR A 20 -49.42 3.28 -44.18
C THR A 20 -48.83 4.59 -44.69
N VAL A 21 -49.20 4.97 -45.91
CA VAL A 21 -48.97 6.30 -46.46
C VAL A 21 -50.01 7.25 -45.85
N THR A 22 -49.65 7.91 -44.75
CA THR A 22 -50.28 9.17 -44.35
C THR A 22 -49.30 10.27 -44.71
N GLY A 23 -49.67 11.04 -45.74
CA GLY A 23 -48.86 12.11 -46.32
C GLY A 23 -48.47 13.15 -45.28
N PHE A 24 -47.19 13.13 -44.92
CA PHE A 24 -46.50 14.36 -44.54
C PHE A 24 -46.11 15.07 -45.84
N PRO A 25 -46.19 16.40 -45.94
CA PRO A 25 -45.74 17.10 -47.13
C PRO A 25 -44.29 16.68 -47.40
N ASP A 26 -44.02 16.30 -48.66
CA ASP A 26 -42.67 16.05 -49.15
C ASP A 26 -41.83 17.31 -48.88
N VAL A 27 -41.17 17.35 -47.73
CA VAL A 27 -40.01 18.20 -47.55
C VAL A 27 -39.03 17.65 -48.57
N PRO A 28 -38.61 18.44 -49.59
CA PRO A 28 -37.62 17.94 -50.53
C PRO A 28 -36.49 17.36 -49.70
N ALA A 29 -36.05 16.15 -50.04
CA ALA A 29 -34.84 15.59 -49.47
C ALA A 29 -33.77 16.65 -49.70
N HIS A 30 -33.51 17.49 -48.70
CA HIS A 30 -32.33 18.30 -48.66
C HIS A 30 -31.25 17.24 -48.73
N GLU A 31 -30.60 17.13 -49.88
CA GLU A 31 -29.32 16.45 -50.00
C GLU A 31 -28.57 16.87 -48.74
N LEU A 32 -28.28 15.90 -47.87
CA LEU A 32 -27.33 16.09 -46.80
C LEU A 32 -26.06 16.51 -47.53
N LYS A 33 -25.88 17.82 -47.72
CA LYS A 33 -24.65 18.37 -48.28
C LYS A 33 -23.59 17.81 -47.36
N GLU A 34 -22.74 16.95 -47.90
CA GLU A 34 -21.59 16.45 -47.17
C GLU A 34 -20.83 17.68 -46.71
N GLU A 35 -20.96 18.00 -45.42
CA GLU A 35 -20.29 19.17 -44.87
C GLU A 35 -18.79 18.96 -45.10
N PRO A 36 -18.08 20.00 -45.57
CA PRO A 36 -16.67 19.87 -45.89
C PRO A 36 -15.89 19.39 -44.66
N ASN A 37 -15.46 18.12 -44.70
CA ASN A 37 -14.70 17.48 -43.64
C ASN A 37 -13.21 17.60 -43.97
N PRO A 38 -12.41 18.29 -43.14
CA PRO A 38 -10.98 18.48 -43.38
C PRO A 38 -10.17 17.16 -43.40
N PHE A 39 -10.74 16.05 -42.94
CA PHE A 39 -10.13 14.71 -42.98
C PHE A 39 -10.42 13.92 -44.26
N ASN A 40 -11.32 14.41 -45.13
CA ASN A 40 -11.69 13.79 -46.42
C ASN A 40 -11.63 14.80 -47.59
N ASP A 41 -10.94 15.93 -47.42
CA ASP A 41 -10.83 16.99 -48.42
C ASP A 41 -9.97 16.53 -49.62
N PRO A 42 -10.40 16.76 -50.88
CA PRO A 42 -9.58 16.46 -52.06
C PRO A 42 -8.27 17.26 -52.14
N ASP A 43 -8.13 18.38 -51.40
CA ASP A 43 -6.85 19.07 -51.25
C ASP A 43 -5.92 18.34 -50.25
N TRP A 44 -4.87 17.70 -50.79
CA TRP A 44 -3.85 17.00 -50.01
C TRP A 44 -3.18 17.87 -48.93
N ARG A 45 -3.15 19.20 -49.12
CA ARG A 45 -2.58 20.12 -48.14
C ARG A 45 -3.47 20.23 -46.91
N MET A 46 -4.79 20.36 -47.12
CA MET A 46 -5.79 20.41 -46.04
C MET A 46 -5.84 19.08 -45.28
N LEU A 47 -5.80 17.96 -46.00
CA LEU A 47 -5.69 16.63 -45.43
C LEU A 47 -4.42 16.48 -44.56
N GLY A 48 -3.27 16.94 -45.07
CA GLY A 48 -2.00 16.94 -44.36
C GLY A 48 -2.04 17.76 -43.07
N TYR A 49 -2.62 18.96 -43.10
CA TYR A 49 -2.78 19.80 -41.90
C TYR A 49 -3.73 19.18 -40.87
N ALA A 50 -4.84 18.58 -41.31
CA ALA A 50 -5.81 17.95 -40.42
C ALA A 50 -5.19 16.78 -39.65
N TRP A 51 -4.52 15.86 -40.36
CA TRP A 51 -3.85 14.71 -39.75
C TRP A 51 -2.63 15.10 -38.90
N THR A 52 -1.84 16.09 -39.34
CA THR A 52 -0.71 16.58 -38.54
C THR A 52 -1.20 17.24 -37.25
N GLY A 53 -2.25 18.06 -37.33
CA GLY A 53 -2.86 18.69 -36.16
C GLY A 53 -3.51 17.67 -35.22
N PHE A 54 -4.11 16.60 -35.74
CA PHE A 54 -4.65 15.51 -34.93
C PHE A 54 -3.52 14.70 -34.25
N ALA A 55 -2.48 14.33 -35.00
CA ALA A 55 -1.31 13.62 -34.47
C ALA A 55 -0.61 14.43 -33.38
N LEU A 56 -0.43 15.75 -33.57
CA LEU A 56 0.14 16.62 -32.55
C LEU A 56 -0.67 16.59 -31.25
N ARG A 57 -2.01 16.64 -31.34
CA ARG A 57 -2.88 16.52 -30.15
C ARG A 57 -2.72 15.19 -29.45
N ILE A 58 -2.63 14.08 -30.19
CA ILE A 58 -2.36 12.76 -29.62
C ILE A 58 -1.01 12.76 -28.89
N VAL A 59 0.06 13.26 -29.52
CA VAL A 59 1.39 13.33 -28.90
C VAL A 59 1.37 14.15 -27.62
N LEU A 60 0.67 15.30 -27.60
CA LEU A 60 0.52 16.13 -26.40
C LEU A 60 -0.20 15.38 -25.27
N VAL A 61 -1.27 14.64 -25.58
CA VAL A 61 -1.98 13.82 -24.60
C VAL A 61 -1.08 12.71 -24.04
N LEU A 62 -0.34 12.01 -24.91
CA LEU A 62 0.58 10.96 -24.50
C LEU A 62 1.73 11.52 -23.64
N ALA A 63 2.29 12.68 -24.02
CA ALA A 63 3.33 13.35 -23.24
C ALA A 63 2.81 13.76 -21.85
N ALA A 64 1.57 14.25 -21.75
CA ALA A 64 0.94 14.57 -20.48
C ALA A 64 0.77 13.32 -19.58
N ILE A 65 0.24 12.22 -20.13
CA ILE A 65 0.09 10.96 -19.40
C ILE A 65 1.45 10.43 -18.94
N PHE A 66 2.45 10.44 -19.82
CA PHE A 66 3.81 10.00 -19.51
C PHE A 66 4.45 10.84 -18.41
N SER A 67 4.22 12.16 -18.40
CA SER A 67 4.71 13.06 -17.35
C SER A 67 4.10 12.74 -15.99
N VAL A 68 2.79 12.45 -15.95
CA VAL A 68 2.12 12.00 -14.72
C VAL A 68 2.70 10.67 -14.24
N TYR A 69 2.91 9.72 -15.15
CA TYR A 69 3.51 8.42 -14.83
C TYR A 69 4.93 8.57 -14.24
N GLN A 70 5.79 9.36 -14.88
CA GLN A 70 7.14 9.63 -14.36
C GLN A 70 7.09 10.29 -12.98
N TYR A 71 6.18 11.24 -12.77
CA TYR A 71 6.01 11.87 -11.47
C TYR A 71 5.62 10.85 -10.39
N MET A 72 4.74 9.89 -10.69
CA MET A 72 4.40 8.83 -9.76
C MET A 72 5.59 7.90 -9.46
N GLN A 73 6.35 7.49 -10.47
CA GLN A 73 7.55 6.67 -10.28
C GLN A 73 8.61 7.39 -9.44
N ALA A 74 8.91 8.65 -9.76
CA ALA A 74 9.87 9.46 -9.01
C ALA A 74 9.44 9.67 -7.55
N ARG A 75 8.13 9.71 -7.26
CA ARG A 75 7.64 9.74 -5.87
C ARG A 75 7.89 8.42 -5.14
N GLU A 76 7.71 7.29 -5.81
CA GLU A 76 7.94 5.99 -5.19
C GLU A 76 9.43 5.74 -4.94
N GLU A 77 10.30 6.08 -5.91
CA GLU A 77 11.76 6.03 -5.71
C GLU A 77 12.19 6.86 -4.50
N LYS A 78 11.67 8.09 -4.35
CA LYS A 78 11.96 8.94 -3.18
C LYS A 78 11.46 8.34 -1.86
N ARG A 79 10.32 7.65 -1.87
CA ARG A 79 9.80 6.97 -0.68
C ARG A 79 10.70 5.81 -0.28
N ILE A 80 11.14 5.02 -1.25
CA ILE A 80 12.10 3.93 -1.05
C ILE A 80 13.41 4.48 -0.49
N GLU A 81 13.97 5.52 -1.09
CA GLU A 81 15.19 6.18 -0.63
C GLU A 81 15.06 6.66 0.83
N ARG A 82 13.96 7.32 1.18
CA ARG A 82 13.69 7.75 2.57
C ARG A 82 13.58 6.57 3.54
N THR A 83 12.99 5.46 3.12
CA THR A 83 12.94 4.25 3.93
C THR A 83 14.34 3.65 4.12
N LEU A 84 15.17 3.61 3.09
CA LEU A 84 16.56 3.16 3.20
C LEU A 84 17.39 4.03 4.14
N GLN A 85 17.15 5.35 4.19
CA GLN A 85 17.77 6.23 5.19
C GLN A 85 17.37 5.86 6.63
N LEU A 86 16.15 5.34 6.85
CA LEU A 86 15.76 4.80 8.16
C LEU A 86 16.46 3.47 8.45
N VAL A 87 16.70 2.63 7.43
CA VAL A 87 17.51 1.40 7.57
C VAL A 87 18.95 1.76 7.96
N GLU A 88 19.59 2.69 7.27
CA GLU A 88 20.93 3.16 7.63
C GLU A 88 20.98 3.77 9.04
N LEU A 89 19.92 4.49 9.44
CA LEU A 89 19.79 4.99 10.81
C LEU A 89 19.70 3.85 11.82
N TRP A 90 18.91 2.81 11.53
CA TRP A 90 18.74 1.62 12.36
C TRP A 90 20.03 0.83 12.56
N GLU A 91 20.90 0.82 11.55
CA GLU A 91 22.20 0.15 11.59
C GLU A 91 23.24 0.89 12.40
N ARG A 92 22.99 2.14 12.80
CA ARG A 92 23.96 2.90 13.61
C ARG A 92 24.18 2.26 14.99
N PRO A 93 25.41 2.37 15.55
CA PRO A 93 25.78 1.70 16.80
C PRO A 93 24.80 1.93 17.95
N GLN A 94 24.29 3.14 18.12
CA GLN A 94 23.39 3.48 19.22
C GLN A 94 22.04 2.73 19.19
N TYR A 95 21.53 2.38 18.00
CA TYR A 95 20.30 1.60 17.85
C TYR A 95 20.58 0.11 17.92
N GLN A 96 21.73 -0.33 17.41
CA GLN A 96 22.20 -1.71 17.56
C GLN A 96 22.48 -2.05 19.04
N GLU A 97 23.04 -1.12 19.80
CA GLU A 97 23.20 -1.23 21.25
C GLU A 97 21.86 -1.32 21.98
N ALA A 98 20.91 -0.45 21.63
CA ALA A 98 19.58 -0.49 22.22
C ALA A 98 18.85 -1.80 21.93
N GLN A 99 18.94 -2.33 20.70
CA GLN A 99 18.41 -3.64 20.32
C GLN A 99 19.08 -4.77 21.10
N ARG A 100 20.41 -4.71 21.28
CA ARG A 100 21.14 -5.70 22.08
C ARG A 100 20.72 -5.67 23.55
N ALA A 101 20.56 -4.49 24.15
CA ALA A 101 20.06 -4.33 25.51
C ALA A 101 18.66 -4.95 25.67
N LEU A 102 17.76 -4.66 24.71
CA LEU A 102 16.43 -5.24 24.65
C LEU A 102 16.47 -6.77 24.59
N LYS A 103 17.22 -7.31 23.62
CA LYS A 103 17.35 -8.75 23.39
C LYS A 103 17.94 -9.47 24.60
N GLN A 104 19.00 -8.93 25.21
CA GLN A 104 19.64 -9.53 26.37
C GLN A 104 18.68 -9.62 27.55
N ARG A 105 17.99 -8.51 27.88
CA ARG A 105 17.06 -8.48 29.00
C ARG A 105 15.86 -9.39 28.77
N LEU A 106 15.23 -9.33 27.59
CA LEU A 106 14.10 -10.20 27.25
C LEU A 106 14.50 -11.68 27.17
N SER A 107 15.67 -12.01 26.63
CA SER A 107 16.15 -13.40 26.56
C SER A 107 16.33 -13.98 27.96
N ALA A 108 16.95 -13.24 28.88
CA ALA A 108 17.14 -13.69 30.26
C ALA A 108 15.81 -13.91 30.99
N LEU A 109 14.85 -13.00 30.79
CA LEU A 109 13.51 -13.14 31.36
C LEU A 109 12.75 -14.31 30.75
N ASN A 110 12.82 -14.49 29.43
CA ASN A 110 12.18 -15.62 28.77
C ASN A 110 12.75 -16.96 29.23
N GLU A 111 14.07 -17.04 29.43
CA GLU A 111 14.72 -18.26 29.95
C GLU A 111 14.28 -18.56 31.38
N LYS A 112 14.28 -17.53 32.25
CA LYS A 112 13.80 -17.62 33.63
C LYS A 112 12.35 -18.12 33.72
N HIS A 113 11.52 -17.75 32.75
CA HIS A 113 10.08 -18.03 32.73
C HIS A 113 9.66 -19.07 31.68
N ALA A 114 10.61 -19.80 31.08
CA ALA A 114 10.33 -20.75 30.00
C ALA A 114 9.29 -21.82 30.39
N GLY A 115 9.22 -22.18 31.67
CA GLY A 115 8.24 -23.13 32.20
C GLY A 115 6.81 -22.61 32.35
N LEU A 116 6.55 -21.32 32.13
CA LEU A 116 5.19 -20.75 32.24
C LEU A 116 4.32 -21.03 31.01
N LEU A 117 4.93 -21.32 29.85
CA LEU A 117 4.20 -21.72 28.65
C LEU A 117 4.02 -23.24 28.63
N GLY A 118 2.79 -23.69 28.35
CA GLY A 118 2.51 -25.11 28.12
C GLY A 118 3.18 -25.64 26.85
N LYS A 119 3.03 -26.95 26.55
CA LYS A 119 3.63 -27.57 25.36
C LYS A 119 3.08 -27.04 24.03
N SER A 120 1.88 -26.46 24.03
CA SER A 120 1.23 -25.90 22.85
C SER A 120 0.34 -24.73 23.29
N PRO A 121 0.94 -23.58 23.63
CA PRO A 121 0.18 -22.43 24.10
C PRO A 121 -0.64 -21.83 22.94
N SER A 122 -1.83 -21.36 23.25
CA SER A 122 -2.66 -20.56 22.36
C SER A 122 -2.05 -19.17 22.12
N GLU A 123 -2.47 -18.48 21.07
CA GLU A 123 -2.01 -17.11 20.78
C GLU A 123 -2.32 -16.13 21.92
N ALA A 124 -3.46 -16.29 22.59
CA ALA A 124 -3.84 -15.47 23.74
C ALA A 124 -2.91 -15.71 24.95
N GLU A 125 -2.52 -16.95 25.20
CA GLU A 125 -1.56 -17.27 26.27
C GLU A 125 -0.17 -16.70 25.97
N ILE A 126 0.27 -16.77 24.70
CA ILE A 126 1.53 -16.16 24.26
C ILE A 126 1.48 -14.63 24.44
N ALA A 127 0.37 -13.98 24.09
CA ALA A 127 0.22 -12.53 24.25
C ALA A 127 0.31 -12.11 25.73
N ILE A 128 -0.42 -12.79 26.62
CA ILE A 128 -0.37 -12.54 28.07
C ILE A 128 1.04 -12.78 28.62
N TYR A 129 1.71 -13.84 28.15
CA TYR A 129 3.07 -14.15 28.52
C TYR A 129 4.03 -13.01 28.13
N TYR A 130 4.02 -12.56 26.87
CA TYR A 130 4.88 -11.46 26.43
C TYR A 130 4.60 -10.14 27.14
N GLU A 131 3.33 -9.80 27.35
CA GLU A 131 2.96 -8.59 28.10
C GLU A 131 3.54 -8.62 29.53
N ARG A 132 3.42 -9.77 30.22
CA ARG A 132 4.00 -9.94 31.56
C ARG A 132 5.51 -9.79 31.56
N ILE A 133 6.19 -10.40 30.59
CA ILE A 133 7.65 -10.30 30.44
C ILE A 133 8.07 -8.86 30.17
N GLY A 134 7.35 -8.12 29.32
CA GLY A 134 7.66 -6.72 29.05
C GLY A 134 7.44 -5.81 30.26
N LEU A 135 6.40 -6.05 31.05
CA LEU A 135 6.20 -5.35 32.33
C LEU A 135 7.31 -5.66 33.35
N GLU A 136 7.76 -6.92 33.44
CA GLU A 136 8.90 -7.29 34.30
C GLU A 136 10.21 -6.68 33.80
N ALA A 137 10.40 -6.58 32.48
CA ALA A 137 11.57 -5.94 31.88
C ALA A 137 11.68 -4.45 32.23
N MET A 138 10.61 -3.77 32.61
CA MET A 138 10.65 -2.35 33.01
C MET A 138 10.91 -2.14 34.52
N LYS A 139 11.22 -3.21 35.26
CA LYS A 139 11.51 -3.18 36.70
C LYS A 139 13.02 -3.26 37.00
N PRO A 140 13.48 -2.81 38.18
CA PRO A 140 14.87 -2.96 38.61
C PRO A 140 15.38 -4.40 38.55
N GLU A 141 14.52 -5.37 38.90
CA GLU A 141 14.85 -6.80 38.99
C GLU A 141 14.72 -7.53 37.64
N GLY A 142 14.36 -6.80 36.57
CA GLY A 142 14.08 -7.35 35.24
C GLY A 142 15.31 -7.82 34.47
N GLY A 143 16.52 -7.65 35.00
CA GLY A 143 17.76 -8.11 34.37
C GLY A 143 19.02 -7.52 35.02
N ALA A 144 20.19 -7.89 34.50
CA ALA A 144 21.48 -7.47 35.07
C ALA A 144 21.84 -6.00 34.80
N MET A 145 21.39 -5.44 33.68
CA MET A 145 21.57 -4.01 33.35
C MET A 145 20.72 -3.15 34.29
N PRO A 146 21.21 -1.99 34.79
CA PRO A 146 20.38 -1.04 35.54
C PRO A 146 19.12 -0.64 34.77
N VAL A 147 17.99 -0.47 35.47
CA VAL A 147 16.70 -0.19 34.81
C VAL A 147 16.68 1.16 34.09
N GLU A 148 17.43 2.15 34.57
CA GLU A 148 17.48 3.46 33.92
C GLU A 148 18.26 3.39 32.59
N ASP A 149 19.38 2.67 32.53
CA ASP A 149 20.12 2.43 31.28
C ASP A 149 19.26 1.62 30.28
N PHE A 150 18.50 0.65 30.79
CA PHE A 150 17.55 -0.10 29.97
C PHE A 150 16.42 0.78 29.44
N ARG A 151 15.90 1.71 30.25
CA ARG A 151 14.88 2.67 29.83
C ARG A 151 15.41 3.59 28.74
N GLU A 152 16.66 4.04 28.82
CA GLU A 152 17.26 4.84 27.75
C GLU A 152 17.31 4.05 26.42
N ALA A 153 17.69 2.78 26.47
CA ALA A 153 17.66 1.89 25.30
C ALA A 153 16.23 1.71 24.77
N PHE A 154 15.26 1.46 25.65
CA PHE A 154 13.85 1.34 25.31
C PHE A 154 13.31 2.61 24.64
N ASP A 155 13.56 3.78 25.22
CA ASP A 155 13.10 5.08 24.70
C ASP A 155 13.71 5.38 23.33
N ARG A 156 14.96 5.00 23.11
CA ARG A 156 15.61 5.11 21.79
C ARG A 156 14.90 4.27 20.73
N LEU A 157 14.46 3.07 21.07
CA LEU A 157 13.68 2.21 20.17
C LEU A 157 12.27 2.75 19.95
N VAL A 158 11.59 3.23 21.00
CA VAL A 158 10.30 3.91 20.89
C VAL A 158 10.39 5.12 19.96
N TYR A 159 11.43 5.94 20.11
CA TYR A 159 11.67 7.08 19.24
C TYR A 159 11.83 6.67 17.78
N PHE A 160 12.65 5.65 17.51
CA PHE A 160 12.83 5.14 16.15
C PHE A 160 11.53 4.61 15.55
N LEU A 161 10.82 3.77 16.30
CA LEU A 161 9.59 3.15 15.83
C LEU A 161 8.47 4.17 15.61
N ASN A 162 8.37 5.21 16.45
CA ASN A 162 7.46 6.33 16.19
C ASN A 162 7.83 7.05 14.89
N ARG A 163 9.12 7.35 14.69
CA ARG A 163 9.59 8.01 13.46
C ARG A 163 9.29 7.19 12.21
N LEU A 164 9.50 5.87 12.27
CA LEU A 164 9.14 4.94 11.20
C LEU A 164 7.62 4.99 10.94
N SER A 165 6.83 4.83 12.00
CA SER A 165 5.36 4.77 11.92
C SER A 165 4.79 6.03 11.29
N PHE A 166 5.22 7.22 11.74
CA PHE A 166 4.81 8.49 11.14
C PHE A 166 5.25 8.63 9.68
N CYS A 167 6.41 8.09 9.30
CA CYS A 167 6.87 8.14 7.92
C CYS A 167 5.99 7.30 6.99
N VAL A 168 5.58 6.12 7.45
CA VAL A 168 4.67 5.23 6.72
C VAL A 168 3.26 5.83 6.68
N GLU A 169 2.72 6.25 7.81
CA GLU A 169 1.39 6.88 7.92
C GLU A 169 1.28 8.13 7.04
N GLY A 170 2.31 8.98 7.05
CA GLY A 170 2.40 10.18 6.22
C GLY A 170 2.64 9.91 4.73
N ASN A 171 2.72 8.64 4.30
CA ASN A 171 3.00 8.23 2.93
C ASN A 171 4.31 8.84 2.37
N LEU A 172 5.28 9.04 3.27
CA LEU A 172 6.62 9.58 3.01
C LEU A 172 7.66 8.48 2.83
N CYS A 173 7.42 7.32 3.43
CA CYS A 173 8.21 6.10 3.31
C CYS A 173 7.47 5.05 2.48
N SER A 174 8.20 4.15 1.84
CA SER A 174 7.61 2.99 1.17
C SER A 174 7.15 1.99 2.23
N GLN A 175 5.84 1.78 2.33
CA GLN A 175 5.26 0.84 3.29
C GLN A 175 5.77 -0.58 3.05
N ALA A 176 5.88 -1.02 1.79
CA ALA A 176 6.35 -2.36 1.45
C ALA A 176 7.78 -2.62 1.95
N VAL A 177 8.69 -1.66 1.76
CA VAL A 177 10.08 -1.78 2.24
C VAL A 177 10.15 -1.68 3.75
N ALA A 178 9.39 -0.75 4.35
CA ALA A 178 9.32 -0.61 5.81
C ALA A 178 8.83 -1.89 6.47
N ASP A 179 7.78 -2.51 5.91
CA ASP A 179 7.20 -3.73 6.43
C ASP A 179 8.15 -4.92 6.31
N ALA A 180 8.86 -5.05 5.18
CA ALA A 180 9.85 -6.10 4.98
C ALA A 180 11.02 -6.04 5.97
N TYR A 181 11.43 -4.83 6.39
CA TYR A 181 12.58 -4.65 7.29
C TYR A 181 12.22 -4.59 8.77
N PHE A 182 11.13 -3.90 9.12
CA PHE A 182 10.89 -3.48 10.50
C PHE A 182 9.66 -4.10 11.14
N PHE A 183 8.72 -4.65 10.36
CA PHE A 183 7.43 -5.02 10.91
C PHE A 183 7.51 -6.12 11.96
N ASP A 184 8.28 -7.18 11.72
CA ASP A 184 8.41 -8.28 12.68
C ASP A 184 9.02 -7.81 14.00
N PHE A 185 10.03 -6.93 13.91
CA PHE A 185 10.61 -6.30 15.09
C PHE A 185 9.59 -5.42 15.81
N ALA A 186 8.89 -4.55 15.09
CA ALA A 186 7.89 -3.64 15.66
C ALA A 186 6.73 -4.41 16.31
N LYS A 187 6.27 -5.49 15.68
CA LYS A 187 5.22 -6.37 16.19
C LYS A 187 5.66 -7.12 17.45
N SER A 188 6.88 -7.65 17.45
CA SER A 188 7.44 -8.29 18.65
C SER A 188 7.62 -7.29 19.79
N PHE A 189 8.18 -6.12 19.49
CA PHE A 189 8.32 -5.02 20.45
C PHE A 189 6.97 -4.63 21.05
N TRP A 190 5.95 -4.43 20.21
CA TRP A 190 4.61 -4.10 20.68
C TRP A 190 3.99 -5.23 21.52
N GLY A 191 4.20 -6.49 21.13
CA GLY A 191 3.73 -7.65 21.89
C GLY A 191 4.29 -7.73 23.31
N TYR A 192 5.54 -7.35 23.51
CA TYR A 192 6.13 -7.26 24.86
C TYR A 192 5.68 -6.01 25.61
N PHE A 193 5.75 -4.83 24.98
CA PHE A 193 5.69 -3.56 25.70
C PHE A 193 4.37 -2.80 25.59
N GLY A 194 3.39 -3.30 24.82
CA GLY A 194 2.08 -2.66 24.67
C GLY A 194 1.36 -2.45 26.02
N GLY A 195 1.46 -3.42 26.94
CA GLY A 195 0.92 -3.28 28.30
C GLY A 195 1.59 -2.16 29.11
N PHE A 196 2.92 -2.07 29.05
CA PHE A 196 3.65 -0.96 29.69
C PHE A 196 3.29 0.40 29.08
N VAL A 197 3.21 0.47 27.75
CA VAL A 197 2.77 1.68 27.04
C VAL A 197 1.38 2.11 27.49
N ALA A 198 0.44 1.16 27.61
CA ALA A 198 -0.90 1.43 28.11
C ALA A 198 -0.90 1.97 29.55
N GLU A 199 -0.03 1.44 30.43
CA GLU A 199 0.15 2.00 31.78
C GLU A 199 0.66 3.45 31.74
N GLN A 200 1.65 3.75 30.89
CA GLN A 200 2.18 5.12 30.74
C GLN A 200 1.10 6.10 30.24
N ARG A 201 0.26 5.68 29.30
CA ARG A 201 -0.86 6.50 28.81
C ARG A 201 -1.85 6.81 29.93
N ARG A 202 -2.19 5.82 30.77
CA ARG A 202 -3.06 6.03 31.94
C ARG A 202 -2.44 6.93 33.02
N ARG A 203 -1.11 7.01 33.08
CA ARG A 203 -0.36 7.87 34.03
C ARG A 203 -0.15 9.31 33.55
N GLY A 204 -0.65 9.68 32.37
CA GLY A 204 -0.66 11.07 31.90
C GLY A 204 0.08 11.31 30.58
N ALA A 205 0.57 10.28 29.90
CA ALA A 205 1.19 10.39 28.58
C ALA A 205 0.27 9.81 27.47
N PRO A 206 -0.90 10.41 27.19
CA PRO A 206 -2.00 9.76 26.45
C PRO A 206 -1.62 9.28 25.04
N ASN A 207 -0.67 9.94 24.38
CA ASN A 207 -0.24 9.62 23.01
C ASN A 207 1.09 8.83 22.98
N PHE A 208 1.57 8.34 24.12
CA PHE A 208 2.84 7.63 24.16
C PHE A 208 2.81 6.40 23.25
N ALA A 209 3.69 6.36 22.26
CA ALA A 209 3.83 5.26 21.31
C ALA A 209 2.54 4.87 20.55
N SER A 210 1.57 5.78 20.37
CA SER A 210 0.33 5.49 19.61
C SER A 210 0.61 5.15 18.16
N ALA A 211 1.53 5.86 17.51
CA ALA A 211 1.87 5.59 16.11
C ALA A 211 2.42 4.17 15.90
N ILE A 212 3.14 3.62 16.89
CA ILE A 212 3.65 2.24 16.82
C ILE A 212 2.49 1.25 16.82
N GLU A 213 1.51 1.44 17.70
CA GLU A 213 0.28 0.63 17.76
C GLU A 213 -0.47 0.66 16.44
N ASP A 214 -0.68 1.85 15.88
CA ASP A 214 -1.37 2.03 14.61
C ASP A 214 -0.61 1.31 13.48
N TYR A 215 0.72 1.46 13.43
CA TYR A 215 1.56 0.80 12.43
C TYR A 215 1.50 -0.73 12.49
N VAL A 216 1.45 -1.32 13.70
CA VAL A 216 1.44 -2.78 13.87
C VAL A 216 0.06 -3.41 13.76
N THR A 217 -1.01 -2.62 13.98
CA THR A 217 -2.40 -3.08 13.92
C THR A 217 -3.13 -2.72 12.62
N ALA A 218 -2.55 -1.83 11.81
CA ALA A 218 -3.11 -1.46 10.51
C ALA A 218 -3.42 -2.69 9.65
N LYS A 219 -4.61 -2.70 9.02
CA LYS A 219 -4.94 -3.70 7.99
C LYS A 219 -4.04 -3.48 6.78
N ARG A 220 -3.43 -4.55 6.32
CA ARG A 220 -2.50 -4.58 5.18
C ARG A 220 -3.10 -5.39 4.05
#